data_AF-A0A5D2I204-F1
#
_entry.id   AF-A0A5D2I204-F1
#
_cell.length_a   1.000
_cell.length_b   1.000
_cell.length_c   1.000
_cell.angle_alpha   90.00
_cell.angle_beta   90.00
_cell.angle_gamma   90.00
#
_symmetry.space_group_name_H-M   'P 1'
#
loop_
_entity.id
_entity.type
_entity.pdbx_description
1 polymer ?
#
loop_
_entity_poly.entity_id
_entity_poly.type
_entity_poly.pdbx_seq_one_letter_code
_entity_poly.pdbx_strand_id
1 'polypeptide(L)'
;MQSRNEVADMVLMKILSKLASKSVIRFMNVCKSWRSSLGTSYFWTQHQHNGLKSNKLRLLIKCYHQNAHSKTTYFSGLSTEKSENFSVKRNIHIPYFENLKDQYSIHGQCNGLLCLHNHDDIAIWNPSTREITILPPPPMQLDPVYDVNLLNVGFDYKTNDYKIPISFGFPTYSYIYDDCINRCFYWMLVGDFDLHVLSLDLADEKFSTLLAPYHDCFLIHKWNFFDFSGSLGVIFRIDRRAKSNFESWVMKESWNKVLNIESIYGVDYPMGFWKNGGLFFSGLNNELLLFDPNVGEFEGLDQTCMGAHKF
;
A
#
# COMPACT_ATOMS: atom_id res chain seq x y z
N MET A 1 11.27 24.11 -34.40
CA MET A 1 11.33 25.29 -33.52
C MET A 1 10.14 25.21 -32.59
N GLN A 2 10.34 24.90 -31.31
CA GLN A 2 9.26 25.06 -30.31
C GLN A 2 9.02 26.56 -30.12
N SER A 3 7.75 26.97 -30.12
CA SER A 3 7.40 28.39 -29.94
C SER A 3 7.76 28.84 -28.51
N ARG A 4 8.07 30.13 -28.32
CA ARG A 4 8.44 30.68 -27.00
C ARG A 4 7.37 30.45 -25.92
N ASN A 5 6.11 30.25 -26.33
CA ASN A 5 4.98 29.95 -25.46
C ASN A 5 4.97 28.48 -25.01
N GLU A 6 5.36 27.53 -25.87
CA GLU A 6 5.43 26.11 -25.51
C GLU A 6 6.49 25.83 -24.43
N VAL A 7 7.62 26.54 -24.50
CA VAL A 7 8.68 26.42 -23.48
C VAL A 7 8.20 26.96 -22.13
N ALA A 8 7.46 28.08 -22.13
CA ALA A 8 6.87 28.63 -20.91
C ALA A 8 5.83 27.68 -20.29
N ASP A 9 4.98 27.06 -21.13
CA ASP A 9 3.99 26.08 -20.69
C ASP A 9 4.65 24.81 -20.12
N MET A 10 5.71 24.30 -20.75
CA MET A 10 6.47 23.15 -20.22
C MET A 10 7.09 23.45 -18.85
N VAL A 11 7.66 24.66 -18.69
CA VAL A 11 8.23 25.09 -17.40
C VAL A 11 7.12 25.24 -16.35
N LEU A 12 5.98 25.82 -16.72
CA LEU A 12 4.82 25.95 -15.84
C LEU A 12 4.32 24.58 -15.38
N MET A 13 4.15 23.61 -16.28
CA MET A 13 3.74 22.24 -15.92
C MET A 13 4.77 21.56 -15.01
N LYS A 14 6.06 21.79 -15.23
CA LYS A 14 7.13 21.30 -14.35
C LYS A 14 7.12 21.93 -12.95
N ILE A 15 6.65 23.17 -12.82
CA ILE A 15 6.45 23.83 -11.52
C ILE A 15 5.20 23.27 -10.84
N LEU A 16 4.07 23.24 -11.56
CA LEU A 16 2.79 22.79 -11.02
C LEU A 16 2.82 21.30 -10.61
N SER A 17 3.56 20.47 -11.34
CA SER A 17 3.78 19.05 -10.99
C SER A 17 4.56 18.84 -9.69
N LYS A 18 5.18 19.88 -9.11
CA LYS A 18 5.86 19.80 -7.79
C LYS A 18 4.98 20.24 -6.62
N LEU A 19 3.78 20.75 -6.88
CA LEU A 19 2.88 21.26 -5.85
C LEU A 19 2.09 20.15 -5.17
N ALA A 20 1.54 20.41 -3.99
CA ALA A 20 0.62 19.47 -3.35
C ALA A 20 -0.64 19.27 -4.21
N SER A 21 -1.19 18.04 -4.25
CA SER A 21 -2.36 17.69 -5.08
C SER A 21 -3.54 18.64 -4.87
N LYS A 22 -3.78 19.11 -3.64
CA LYS A 22 -4.82 20.11 -3.32
C LYS A 22 -4.60 21.44 -4.04
N SER A 23 -3.37 21.90 -4.16
CA SER A 23 -3.05 23.13 -4.88
C SER A 23 -3.29 22.96 -6.38
N VAL A 24 -2.86 21.83 -6.95
CA VAL A 24 -3.12 21.48 -8.35
C VAL A 24 -4.63 21.46 -8.63
N ILE A 25 -5.43 20.84 -7.75
CA ILE A 25 -6.89 20.80 -7.92
C ILE A 25 -7.51 22.20 -7.87
N ARG A 26 -7.04 23.08 -6.98
CA ARG A 26 -7.47 24.49 -6.97
C ARG A 26 -7.13 25.19 -8.29
N PHE A 27 -5.96 24.90 -8.84
CA PHE A 27 -5.50 25.44 -10.12
C PHE A 27 -6.29 24.93 -11.33
N MET A 28 -6.83 23.71 -11.27
CA MET A 28 -7.78 23.19 -12.28
C MET A 28 -9.09 23.99 -12.34
N ASN A 29 -9.39 24.82 -11.33
CA ASN A 29 -10.59 25.64 -11.28
C ASN A 29 -10.35 27.10 -11.70
N VAL A 30 -9.11 27.47 -12.09
CA VAL A 30 -8.77 28.85 -12.47
C VAL A 30 -9.23 29.20 -13.88
N CYS A 31 -8.95 28.33 -14.87
CA CYS A 31 -9.39 28.55 -16.25
C CYS A 31 -9.50 27.23 -17.04
N LYS A 32 -10.19 27.25 -18.18
CA LYS A 32 -10.39 26.07 -19.05
C LYS A 32 -9.08 25.49 -19.58
N SER A 33 -8.12 26.35 -19.92
CA SER A 33 -6.80 25.93 -20.40
C SER A 33 -6.07 25.14 -19.31
N TRP A 34 -6.00 25.67 -18.08
CA TRP A 34 -5.37 24.98 -16.96
C TRP A 34 -6.09 23.68 -16.61
N ARG A 35 -7.43 23.67 -16.60
CA ARG A 35 -8.21 22.45 -16.41
C ARG A 35 -7.86 21.39 -17.46
N SER A 36 -7.74 21.78 -18.73
CA SER A 36 -7.39 20.89 -19.82
C SER A 36 -5.95 20.36 -19.68
N SER A 37 -4.96 21.22 -19.41
CA SER A 37 -3.57 20.81 -19.32
C SER A 37 -3.27 19.97 -18.07
N LEU A 38 -3.82 20.34 -16.91
CA LEU A 38 -3.63 19.64 -15.64
C LEU A 38 -4.50 18.38 -15.53
N GLY A 39 -5.55 18.25 -16.36
CA GLY A 39 -6.38 17.05 -16.43
C GLY A 39 -5.77 15.91 -17.25
N THR A 40 -4.60 16.12 -17.87
CA THR A 40 -3.94 15.09 -18.69
C THR A 40 -3.29 14.02 -17.82
N SER A 41 -3.31 12.77 -18.29
CA SER A 41 -2.58 11.67 -17.65
C SER A 41 -1.09 11.96 -17.57
N TYR A 42 -0.50 12.56 -18.61
CA TYR A 42 0.90 12.99 -18.62
C TYR A 42 1.24 13.89 -17.43
N PHE A 43 0.42 14.90 -17.14
CA PHE A 43 0.65 15.79 -16.00
C PHE A 43 0.64 15.02 -14.68
N TRP A 44 -0.34 14.14 -14.45
CA TRP A 44 -0.46 13.38 -13.21
C TRP A 44 0.66 12.35 -13.04
N THR A 45 1.12 11.72 -14.13
CA THR A 45 2.31 10.84 -14.11
C THR A 45 3.57 11.63 -13.70
N GLN A 46 3.77 12.83 -14.25
CA GLN A 46 4.90 13.69 -13.87
C GLN A 46 4.77 14.22 -12.43
N HIS A 47 3.56 14.59 -12.01
CA HIS A 47 3.25 15.04 -10.65
C HIS A 47 3.58 13.95 -9.63
N GLN A 48 3.18 12.72 -9.92
CA GLN A 48 3.47 11.57 -9.07
C GLN A 48 4.97 11.27 -9.00
N HIS A 49 5.66 11.23 -10.14
CA HIS A 49 7.11 11.01 -10.19
C HIS A 49 7.88 12.05 -9.36
N ASN A 50 7.46 13.30 -9.43
CA ASN A 50 8.02 14.38 -8.62
C ASN A 50 7.68 14.24 -7.13
N GLY A 51 6.49 13.74 -6.80
CA GLY A 51 6.09 13.36 -5.45
C GLY A 51 7.01 12.31 -4.85
N LEU A 52 7.26 11.20 -5.57
CA LEU A 52 8.17 10.12 -5.17
C LEU A 52 9.60 10.60 -4.97
N LYS A 53 10.09 11.50 -5.85
CA LYS A 53 11.42 12.11 -5.73
C LYS A 53 11.59 13.09 -4.57
N SER A 54 10.49 13.59 -3.99
CA SER A 54 10.56 14.65 -2.98
C SER A 54 10.92 14.18 -1.57
N ASN A 55 11.22 12.87 -1.35
CA ASN A 55 11.47 12.26 -0.03
C ASN A 55 10.35 12.50 1.00
N LYS A 56 9.18 12.97 0.56
CA LYS A 56 7.99 13.16 1.36
C LYS A 56 7.19 11.87 1.35
N LEU A 57 7.68 10.87 2.09
CA LEU A 57 6.90 9.69 2.40
C LEU A 57 5.61 10.13 3.10
N ARG A 58 4.47 9.63 2.63
CA ARG A 58 3.15 9.94 3.19
C ARG A 58 2.51 8.63 3.61
N LEU A 59 3.04 8.00 4.66
CA LEU A 59 2.45 6.75 5.15
C LEU A 59 0.98 6.97 5.53
N LEU A 60 0.09 6.07 5.09
CA LEU A 60 -1.28 6.00 5.59
C LEU A 60 -1.39 4.81 6.54
N ILE A 61 -1.36 5.11 7.83
CA ILE A 61 -1.55 4.08 8.86
C ILE A 61 -3.04 3.88 9.10
N LYS A 62 -3.51 2.64 9.02
CA LYS A 62 -4.87 2.29 9.40
C LYS A 62 -4.94 2.26 10.93
N CYS A 63 -5.50 3.31 11.49
CA CYS A 63 -5.75 3.46 12.91
C CYS A 63 -7.24 3.21 13.20
N TYR A 64 -7.58 2.89 14.45
CA TYR A 64 -8.96 2.93 14.91
C TYR A 64 -9.05 3.57 16.29
N HIS A 65 -10.16 4.25 16.53
CA HIS A 65 -10.55 4.74 17.85
C HIS A 65 -11.67 3.84 18.37
N GLN A 66 -11.50 3.28 19.57
CA GLN A 66 -12.52 2.47 20.22
C GLN A 66 -13.08 3.24 21.42
N ASN A 67 -14.35 3.59 21.34
CA ASN A 67 -15.14 4.02 22.50
C ASN A 67 -16.10 2.90 22.90
N ALA A 68 -16.72 3.01 24.08
CA ALA A 68 -17.66 2.01 24.63
C ALA A 68 -18.80 1.61 23.67
N HIS A 69 -19.06 2.38 22.61
CA HIS A 69 -20.17 2.19 21.68
C HIS A 69 -19.77 2.20 20.19
N SER A 70 -18.50 2.42 19.82
CA SER A 70 -18.11 2.45 18.40
C SER A 70 -16.63 2.17 18.14
N LYS A 71 -16.37 1.57 16.96
CA LYS A 71 -15.03 1.42 16.36
C LYS A 71 -14.98 2.28 15.11
N THR A 72 -14.17 3.34 15.12
CA THR A 72 -14.01 4.24 13.96
C THR A 72 -12.63 4.06 13.35
N THR A 73 -12.57 3.62 12.09
CA THR A 73 -11.33 3.52 11.31
C THR A 73 -10.95 4.89 10.73
N TYR A 74 -9.67 5.24 10.76
CA TYR A 74 -9.15 6.44 10.11
C TYR A 74 -7.70 6.23 9.66
N PHE A 75 -7.21 7.12 8.80
CA PHE A 75 -5.81 7.13 8.40
C PHE A 75 -5.02 8.26 9.00
N SER A 76 -3.88 7.94 9.62
CA SER A 76 -2.89 8.94 10.02
C SER A 76 -1.91 9.13 8.87
N GLY A 77 -1.93 10.31 8.26
CA GLY A 77 -0.91 10.72 7.29
C GLY A 77 0.37 11.14 8.03
N LEU A 78 1.40 10.29 8.04
CA LEU A 78 2.68 10.63 8.64
C LEU A 78 3.52 11.48 7.70
N SER A 79 4.17 12.52 8.22
CA SER A 79 5.06 13.38 7.44
C SER A 79 6.28 13.82 8.22
N THR A 80 7.40 13.93 7.50
CA THR A 80 8.70 14.43 7.98
C THR A 80 8.99 15.85 7.47
N GLU A 81 7.98 16.59 7.01
CA GLU A 81 8.16 17.92 6.41
C GLU A 81 8.73 18.98 7.37
N LYS A 82 8.74 18.74 8.69
CA LYS A 82 9.12 19.73 9.71
C LYS A 82 10.19 19.26 10.70
N SER A 83 10.53 17.96 10.75
CA SER A 83 11.51 17.38 11.69
C SER A 83 11.91 15.96 11.27
N GLU A 84 13.01 15.45 11.83
CA GLU A 84 13.34 14.01 11.82
C GLU A 84 12.29 13.17 12.55
N ASN A 85 11.57 13.78 13.51
CA ASN A 85 10.50 13.14 14.28
C ASN A 85 9.15 13.14 13.55
N PHE A 86 8.33 12.15 13.89
CA PHE A 86 6.98 11.97 13.37
C PHE A 86 6.07 13.15 13.70
N SER A 87 5.37 13.64 12.67
CA SER A 87 4.17 14.46 12.90
C SER A 87 2.99 13.83 12.18
N VAL A 88 1.91 13.60 12.93
CA VAL A 88 0.61 13.28 12.35
C VAL A 88 0.14 14.54 11.64
N LYS A 89 0.23 14.54 10.31
CA LYS A 89 -0.11 15.72 9.51
C LYS A 89 -1.61 15.92 9.44
N ARG A 90 -2.36 14.82 9.41
CA ARG A 90 -3.82 14.81 9.29
C ARG A 90 -4.37 13.42 9.57
N ASN A 91 -5.45 13.36 10.36
CA ASN A 91 -6.33 12.20 10.39
C ASN A 91 -7.33 12.31 9.24
N ILE A 92 -7.37 11.29 8.40
CA ILE A 92 -8.32 11.15 7.31
C ILE A 92 -9.35 10.12 7.75
N HIS A 93 -10.50 10.60 8.21
CA HIS A 93 -11.64 9.75 8.44
C HIS A 93 -12.18 9.29 7.09
N ILE A 94 -12.47 7.99 7.02
CA ILE A 94 -13.24 7.48 5.89
C ILE A 94 -14.66 8.07 6.01
N PRO A 95 -15.21 8.67 4.93
CA PRO A 95 -16.57 9.19 4.96
C PRO A 95 -17.58 8.08 5.31
N TYR A 96 -18.70 8.45 5.94
CA TYR A 96 -19.84 7.55 6.04
C TYR A 96 -20.49 7.40 4.66
N PHE A 97 -20.81 6.18 4.27
CA PHE A 97 -21.37 5.87 2.96
C PHE A 97 -22.65 5.05 3.13
N GLU A 98 -23.80 5.59 2.71
CA GLU A 98 -25.10 4.90 2.83
C GLU A 98 -25.18 3.60 2.01
N ASN A 99 -24.46 3.55 0.88
CA ASN A 99 -24.44 2.40 -0.02
C ASN A 99 -23.45 1.32 0.44
N LEU A 100 -22.35 1.70 1.10
CA LEU A 100 -21.40 0.75 1.70
C LEU A 100 -21.80 0.53 3.16
N LYS A 101 -22.85 -0.26 3.37
CA LYS A 101 -23.26 -0.65 4.72
C LYS A 101 -22.14 -1.52 5.34
N ASP A 102 -21.89 -1.33 6.63
CA ASP A 102 -20.94 -2.10 7.46
C ASP A 102 -19.42 -1.90 7.23
N GLN A 103 -18.63 -2.66 8.01
CA GLN A 103 -17.16 -2.58 8.10
C GLN A 103 -16.51 -2.98 6.78
N TYR A 104 -15.87 -2.03 6.09
CA TYR A 104 -15.08 -2.29 4.89
C TYR A 104 -13.62 -2.63 5.24
N SER A 105 -13.05 -3.55 4.47
CA SER A 105 -11.61 -3.72 4.33
C SER A 105 -11.06 -2.66 3.37
N ILE A 106 -9.79 -2.35 3.55
CA ILE A 106 -9.10 -1.33 2.76
C ILE A 106 -7.83 -1.99 2.27
N HIS A 107 -7.61 -1.89 0.97
CA HIS A 107 -6.58 -2.61 0.28
C HIS A 107 -5.87 -1.69 -0.69
N GLY A 108 -4.57 -1.94 -0.84
CA GLY A 108 -3.75 -1.31 -1.86
C GLY A 108 -3.60 0.19 -1.75
N GLN A 109 -2.52 0.68 -2.32
CA GLN A 109 -2.36 2.08 -2.66
C GLN A 109 -1.74 2.15 -4.04
N CYS A 110 -2.34 2.93 -4.92
CA CYS A 110 -1.74 3.23 -6.20
C CYS A 110 -2.03 4.67 -6.56
N ASN A 111 -0.96 5.44 -6.76
CA ASN A 111 -1.03 6.84 -7.18
C ASN A 111 -1.90 7.71 -6.24
N GLY A 112 -1.97 7.35 -4.96
CA GLY A 112 -2.79 8.03 -3.95
C GLY A 112 -4.28 7.64 -3.92
N LEU A 113 -4.67 6.62 -4.68
CA LEU A 113 -5.97 5.96 -4.62
C LEU A 113 -5.89 4.73 -3.70
N LEU A 114 -7.00 4.44 -3.01
CA LEU A 114 -7.18 3.27 -2.16
C LEU A 114 -8.34 2.43 -2.69
N CYS A 115 -8.25 1.11 -2.58
CA CYS A 115 -9.38 0.22 -2.82
C CYS A 115 -10.12 -0.05 -1.51
N LEU A 116 -11.44 0.09 -1.52
CA LEU A 116 -12.35 -0.22 -0.42
C LEU A 116 -13.19 -1.41 -0.84
N HIS A 117 -13.44 -2.32 0.10
CA HIS A 117 -14.24 -3.51 -0.14
C HIS A 117 -15.09 -3.86 1.07
N ASN A 118 -16.35 -4.21 0.85
CA ASN A 118 -17.19 -4.91 1.82
C ASN A 118 -17.74 -6.18 1.14
N HIS A 119 -18.68 -6.89 1.77
CA HIS A 119 -19.21 -8.14 1.19
C HIS A 119 -19.82 -7.99 -0.21
N ASP A 120 -20.34 -6.82 -0.57
CA ASP A 120 -21.16 -6.64 -1.77
C ASP A 120 -20.52 -5.71 -2.82
N ASP A 121 -19.65 -4.80 -2.39
CA ASP A 121 -19.19 -3.66 -3.18
C ASP A 121 -17.66 -3.50 -3.15
N ILE A 122 -17.14 -3.10 -4.30
CA ILE A 122 -15.76 -2.64 -4.47
C ILE A 122 -15.81 -1.16 -4.83
N ALA A 123 -15.00 -0.33 -4.18
CA ALA A 123 -14.90 1.09 -4.50
C ALA A 123 -13.45 1.58 -4.54
N ILE A 124 -13.18 2.53 -5.42
CA ILE A 124 -11.92 3.29 -5.43
C ILE A 124 -12.16 4.61 -4.71
N TRP A 125 -11.32 4.91 -3.74
CA TRP A 125 -11.38 6.15 -2.97
C TRP A 125 -10.12 6.99 -3.15
N ASN A 126 -10.31 8.29 -3.39
CA ASN A 126 -9.24 9.28 -3.37
C ASN A 126 -9.33 10.11 -2.07
N PRO A 127 -8.49 9.83 -1.05
CA PRO A 127 -8.50 10.57 0.22
C PRO A 127 -8.21 12.07 0.07
N SER A 128 -7.52 12.48 -0.99
CA SER A 128 -7.12 13.87 -1.22
C SER A 128 -8.25 14.72 -1.77
N THR A 129 -9.07 14.16 -2.65
CA THR A 129 -10.24 14.83 -3.26
C THR A 129 -11.54 14.51 -2.52
N ARG A 130 -11.56 13.41 -1.76
CA ARG A 130 -12.74 12.78 -1.15
C ARG A 130 -13.71 12.19 -2.17
N GLU A 131 -13.28 12.03 -3.41
CA GLU A 131 -14.06 11.36 -4.44
C GLU A 131 -14.01 9.85 -4.24
N ILE A 132 -15.14 9.20 -4.49
CA ILE A 132 -15.29 7.75 -4.44
C ILE A 132 -15.97 7.29 -5.72
N THR A 133 -15.56 6.13 -6.21
CA THR A 133 -16.15 5.50 -7.39
C THR A 133 -16.45 4.06 -7.04
N ILE A 134 -17.73 3.72 -6.91
CA ILE A 134 -18.18 2.34 -6.75
C ILE A 134 -18.04 1.65 -8.11
N LEU A 135 -17.41 0.48 -8.11
CA LEU A 135 -17.16 -0.30 -9.30
C LEU A 135 -18.36 -1.22 -9.58
N PRO A 136 -18.58 -1.59 -10.85
CA PRO A 136 -19.56 -2.61 -11.17
C PRO A 136 -19.21 -3.93 -10.45
N PRO A 137 -20.22 -4.74 -10.11
CA PRO A 137 -19.97 -6.04 -9.52
C PRO A 137 -19.11 -6.90 -10.46
N PRO A 138 -18.31 -7.82 -9.90
CA PRO A 138 -17.50 -8.73 -10.72
C PRO A 138 -18.37 -9.47 -11.73
N PRO A 139 -17.86 -9.74 -12.95
CA PRO A 139 -18.65 -10.39 -14.00
C PRO A 139 -19.12 -11.83 -13.67
N MET A 140 -18.69 -12.40 -12.54
CA MET A 140 -19.07 -13.73 -12.08
C MET A 140 -20.04 -13.61 -10.90
N GLN A 141 -21.20 -14.29 -10.99
CA GLN A 141 -22.00 -14.58 -9.80
C GLN A 141 -21.18 -15.51 -8.91
N LEU A 142 -20.70 -14.98 -7.78
CA LEU A 142 -19.99 -15.76 -6.79
C LEU A 142 -20.91 -16.85 -6.24
N ASP A 143 -20.42 -18.08 -6.24
CA ASP A 143 -20.99 -19.11 -5.37
C ASP A 143 -20.73 -18.65 -3.92
N PRO A 144 -21.75 -18.60 -3.04
CA PRO A 144 -21.63 -18.13 -1.65
C PRO A 144 -20.58 -18.88 -0.81
N VAL A 145 -19.98 -19.95 -1.33
CA VAL A 145 -18.87 -20.68 -0.72
C VAL A 145 -17.52 -19.95 -0.85
N TYR A 146 -17.36 -19.04 -1.82
CA TYR A 146 -16.11 -18.30 -2.04
C TYR A 146 -16.20 -16.86 -1.52
N ASP A 147 -15.21 -16.47 -0.72
CA ASP A 147 -15.03 -15.07 -0.35
C ASP A 147 -14.18 -14.34 -1.42
N VAL A 148 -14.54 -13.09 -1.70
CA VAL A 148 -13.69 -12.16 -2.45
C VAL A 148 -12.58 -11.72 -1.50
N ASN A 149 -11.40 -12.32 -1.66
CA ASN A 149 -10.34 -12.16 -0.68
C ASN A 149 -9.34 -11.05 -1.02
N LEU A 150 -9.19 -10.62 -2.28
CA LEU A 150 -8.04 -9.81 -2.68
C LEU A 150 -8.38 -8.75 -3.72
N LEU A 151 -8.03 -7.50 -3.37
CA LEU A 151 -8.28 -6.33 -4.18
C LEU A 151 -7.17 -5.30 -3.97
N ASN A 152 -5.99 -5.48 -4.57
CA ASN A 152 -5.08 -4.34 -4.69
C ASN A 152 -5.54 -3.42 -5.82
N VAL A 153 -5.01 -2.21 -5.86
CA VAL A 153 -5.13 -1.34 -7.03
C VAL A 153 -3.75 -1.19 -7.66
N GLY A 154 -3.68 -1.37 -8.98
CA GLY A 154 -2.46 -1.19 -9.76
C GLY A 154 -2.73 -0.27 -10.94
N PHE A 155 -1.70 0.43 -11.42
CA PHE A 155 -1.82 1.30 -12.58
C PHE A 155 -1.09 0.69 -13.77
N ASP A 156 -1.84 0.35 -14.81
CA ASP A 156 -1.27 -0.09 -16.07
C ASP A 156 -0.94 1.13 -16.94
N TYR A 157 0.36 1.40 -17.07
CA TYR A 157 0.86 2.50 -17.88
C TYR A 157 0.68 2.30 -19.39
N LYS A 158 0.47 1.06 -19.87
CA LYS A 158 0.24 0.79 -21.29
C LYS A 158 -1.17 1.20 -21.69
N THR A 159 -2.17 0.79 -20.91
CA THR A 159 -3.57 1.18 -21.15
C THR A 159 -3.90 2.55 -20.55
N ASN A 160 -3.03 3.08 -19.69
CA ASN A 160 -3.23 4.31 -18.93
C ASN A 160 -4.50 4.24 -18.06
N ASP A 161 -4.69 3.09 -17.40
CA ASP A 161 -5.87 2.82 -16.59
C ASP A 161 -5.52 2.05 -15.30
N TYR A 162 -6.39 2.12 -14.31
CA TYR A 162 -6.26 1.34 -13.09
C TYR A 162 -6.86 -0.05 -13.27
N LYS A 163 -6.14 -1.06 -12.79
CA LYS A 163 -6.59 -2.45 -12.77
C LYS A 163 -6.67 -2.94 -11.33
N ILE A 164 -7.67 -3.77 -11.07
CA ILE A 164 -7.88 -4.41 -9.78
C ILE A 164 -7.95 -5.92 -10.04
N PRO A 165 -6.99 -6.70 -9.55
CA PRO A 165 -7.07 -8.13 -9.64
C PRO A 165 -8.09 -8.60 -8.62
N ILE A 166 -8.99 -9.48 -9.04
CA ILE A 166 -9.97 -10.11 -8.17
C ILE A 166 -9.60 -11.58 -8.08
N SER A 167 -9.40 -12.07 -6.86
CA SER A 167 -9.17 -13.50 -6.61
C SER A 167 -10.33 -14.10 -5.84
N PHE A 168 -10.66 -15.34 -6.18
CA PHE A 168 -11.66 -16.14 -5.48
C PHE A 168 -10.94 -17.29 -4.77
N GLY A 169 -11.21 -17.48 -3.48
CA GLY A 169 -10.54 -18.52 -2.68
C GLY A 169 -11.39 -19.01 -1.51
N PHE A 170 -11.08 -20.22 -1.02
CA PHE A 170 -11.71 -20.75 0.19
C PHE A 170 -11.19 -19.98 1.43
N PRO A 171 -12.07 -19.60 2.37
CA PRO A 171 -11.72 -18.77 3.53
C PRO A 171 -10.73 -19.41 4.52
N THR A 172 -10.38 -20.69 4.35
CA THR A 172 -9.63 -21.48 5.33
C THR A 172 -8.11 -21.40 5.23
N TYR A 173 -7.51 -20.82 4.17
CA TYR A 173 -6.05 -20.94 3.94
C TYR A 173 -5.31 -19.67 3.45
N SER A 174 -5.93 -18.50 3.42
CA SER A 174 -5.35 -17.35 2.69
C SER A 174 -5.32 -16.05 3.49
N TYR A 175 -4.29 -15.86 4.33
CA TYR A 175 -3.85 -14.52 4.74
C TYR A 175 -3.02 -13.90 3.61
N ILE A 176 -3.65 -13.58 2.49
CA ILE A 176 -2.89 -13.10 1.34
C ILE A 176 -2.77 -11.58 1.45
N TYR A 177 -1.55 -11.12 1.71
CA TYR A 177 -1.16 -9.73 1.57
C TYR A 177 -0.70 -9.50 0.14
N ASP A 178 -1.46 -8.69 -0.58
CA ASP A 178 -1.16 -8.20 -1.92
C ASP A 178 -0.38 -6.89 -1.84
N ASP A 179 0.70 -6.78 -2.62
CA ASP A 179 1.34 -5.50 -2.91
C ASP A 179 1.54 -5.36 -4.43
N CYS A 180 1.41 -4.13 -4.92
CA CYS A 180 1.68 -3.77 -6.31
C CYS A 180 3.08 -3.16 -6.38
N ILE A 181 4.09 -3.98 -6.63
CA ILE A 181 5.48 -3.57 -6.69
C ILE A 181 5.94 -3.61 -8.14
N ASN A 182 6.53 -2.52 -8.63
CA ASN A 182 7.14 -2.45 -9.97
C ASN A 182 6.23 -2.97 -11.11
N ARG A 183 4.92 -2.65 -11.06
CA ARG A 183 3.88 -3.06 -12.03
C ARG A 183 3.45 -4.52 -11.97
N CYS A 184 3.87 -5.25 -10.95
CA CYS A 184 3.42 -6.60 -10.71
C CYS A 184 2.62 -6.64 -9.41
N PHE A 185 1.49 -7.33 -9.45
CA PHE A 185 0.86 -7.79 -8.22
C PHE A 185 1.55 -9.04 -7.75
N TYR A 186 1.70 -9.18 -6.43
CA TYR A 186 2.31 -10.35 -5.81
C TYR A 186 1.37 -10.95 -4.76
N TRP A 187 1.34 -12.28 -4.71
CA TRP A 187 0.58 -13.06 -3.73
C TRP A 187 1.44 -14.21 -3.22
N MET A 188 1.28 -14.54 -1.94
CA MET A 188 1.87 -15.75 -1.37
C MET A 188 0.84 -16.88 -1.46
N LEU A 189 1.25 -18.00 -2.04
CA LEU A 189 0.51 -19.24 -2.09
C LEU A 189 1.13 -20.23 -1.09
N VAL A 190 0.29 -20.83 -0.26
CA VAL A 190 0.69 -21.87 0.69
C VAL A 190 0.36 -23.23 0.09
N GLY A 191 1.39 -23.99 -0.26
CA GLY A 191 1.25 -25.40 -0.61
C GLY A 191 1.35 -26.30 0.64
N ASP A 192 1.25 -27.61 0.43
CA ASP A 192 1.31 -28.60 1.51
C ASP A 192 2.61 -28.55 2.31
N PHE A 193 3.72 -28.21 1.65
CA PHE A 193 5.04 -28.14 2.26
C PHE A 193 5.84 -26.90 1.87
N ASP A 194 5.54 -26.26 0.74
CA ASP A 194 6.30 -25.12 0.22
C ASP A 194 5.46 -23.85 0.13
N LEU A 195 6.16 -22.71 0.12
CA LEU A 195 5.59 -21.41 -0.16
C LEU A 195 5.98 -20.98 -1.58
N HIS A 196 5.01 -20.43 -2.32
CA HIS A 196 5.25 -19.88 -3.65
C HIS A 196 4.79 -18.43 -3.70
N VAL A 197 5.49 -17.61 -4.47
CA VAL A 197 5.04 -16.27 -4.81
C VAL A 197 4.44 -16.32 -6.21
N LEU A 198 3.14 -16.07 -6.31
CA LEU A 198 2.46 -15.81 -7.56
C LEU A 198 2.60 -14.32 -7.89
N SER A 199 2.78 -14.01 -9.16
CA SER A 199 2.78 -12.65 -9.64
C SER A 199 1.96 -12.49 -10.91
N LEU A 200 1.41 -11.29 -11.10
CA LEU A 200 0.72 -10.88 -12.33
C LEU A 200 1.39 -9.61 -12.83
N ASP A 201 2.04 -9.69 -13.99
CA ASP A 201 2.52 -8.52 -14.71
C ASP A 201 1.32 -7.76 -15.28
N LEU A 202 1.14 -6.50 -14.87
CA LEU A 202 0.01 -5.67 -15.31
C LEU A 202 0.04 -5.33 -16.80
N ALA A 203 1.23 -5.26 -17.37
CA ALA A 203 1.48 -4.75 -18.70
C ALA A 203 1.32 -5.83 -19.75
N ASP A 204 1.73 -7.06 -19.44
CA ASP A 204 1.58 -8.22 -20.32
C ASP A 204 0.42 -9.14 -19.90
N GLU A 205 -0.23 -8.84 -18.77
CA GLU A 205 -1.31 -9.64 -18.16
C GLU A 205 -0.91 -11.11 -17.98
N LYS A 206 0.36 -11.32 -17.64
CA LYS A 206 0.96 -12.65 -17.56
C LYS A 206 1.22 -13.04 -16.13
N PHE A 207 0.72 -14.21 -15.76
CA PHE A 207 1.04 -14.83 -14.49
C PHE A 207 2.43 -15.48 -14.51
N SER A 208 3.14 -15.40 -13.40
CA SER A 208 4.34 -16.18 -13.16
C SER A 208 4.45 -16.59 -11.70
N THR A 209 5.11 -17.73 -11.47
CA THR A 209 5.27 -18.29 -10.13
C THR A 209 6.75 -18.48 -9.85
N LEU A 210 7.16 -18.19 -8.62
CA LEU A 210 8.50 -18.41 -8.11
C LEU A 210 8.44 -19.05 -6.72
N LEU A 211 9.43 -19.87 -6.38
CA LEU A 211 9.54 -20.43 -5.02
C LEU A 211 9.86 -19.30 -4.04
N ALA A 212 9.18 -19.28 -2.89
CA ALA A 212 9.55 -18.39 -1.79
C ALA A 212 10.85 -18.86 -1.12
N PRO A 213 11.54 -18.03 -0.32
CA PRO A 213 12.82 -18.41 0.32
C PRO A 213 12.68 -19.43 1.45
N TYR A 214 11.47 -19.87 1.78
CA TYR A 214 11.19 -20.85 2.83
C TYR A 214 10.52 -22.10 2.29
N HIS A 215 10.99 -23.23 2.80
CA HIS A 215 10.50 -24.59 2.51
C HIS A 215 9.69 -25.20 3.67
N ASP A 216 9.50 -24.45 4.76
CA ASP A 216 8.71 -24.91 5.91
C ASP A 216 7.64 -23.88 6.20
N CYS A 217 6.46 -24.08 5.60
CA CYS A 217 5.33 -23.19 5.75
C CYS A 217 4.71 -23.24 7.16
N PHE A 218 4.98 -24.27 7.97
CA PHE A 218 4.33 -24.47 9.26
C PHE A 218 4.76 -23.48 10.34
N LEU A 219 5.93 -22.86 10.19
CA LEU A 219 6.46 -21.87 11.13
C LEU A 219 6.11 -20.43 10.74
N ILE A 220 5.52 -20.23 9.57
CA ILE A 220 5.26 -18.91 8.98
C ILE A 220 3.79 -18.57 9.14
N HIS A 221 3.52 -17.56 9.97
CA HIS A 221 2.14 -17.14 10.23
C HIS A 221 1.75 -15.86 9.50
N LYS A 222 2.73 -15.01 9.19
CA LYS A 222 2.52 -13.68 8.61
C LYS A 222 3.66 -13.32 7.67
N TRP A 223 3.36 -12.61 6.59
CA TRP A 223 4.35 -12.07 5.67
C TRP A 223 3.89 -10.73 5.09
N ASN A 224 4.84 -9.99 4.52
CA ASN A 224 4.56 -8.78 3.76
C ASN A 224 5.55 -8.65 2.59
N PHE A 225 5.08 -8.26 1.42
CA PHE A 225 5.95 -7.91 0.29
C PHE A 225 6.41 -6.46 0.40
N PHE A 226 7.55 -6.14 -0.18
CA PHE A 226 8.03 -4.76 -0.25
C PHE A 226 8.94 -4.53 -1.44
N ASP A 227 8.97 -3.29 -1.92
CA ASP A 227 10.02 -2.85 -2.84
C ASP A 227 11.32 -2.54 -2.09
N PHE A 228 12.41 -3.17 -2.50
CA PHE A 228 13.77 -2.91 -2.04
C PHE A 228 14.63 -2.42 -3.19
N SER A 229 14.68 -1.10 -3.38
CA SER A 229 15.48 -0.47 -4.45
C SER A 229 15.17 -1.04 -5.84
N GLY A 230 13.88 -1.28 -6.14
CA GLY A 230 13.43 -1.87 -7.41
C GLY A 230 13.47 -3.41 -7.47
N SER A 231 13.88 -4.08 -6.39
CA SER A 231 13.82 -5.55 -6.27
C SER A 231 12.66 -5.98 -5.38
N LEU A 232 12.09 -7.16 -5.67
CA LEU A 232 11.05 -7.76 -4.83
C LEU A 232 11.67 -8.22 -3.51
N GLY A 233 11.10 -7.74 -2.41
CA GLY A 233 11.40 -8.20 -1.06
C GLY A 233 10.19 -8.86 -0.40
N VAL A 234 10.46 -9.76 0.53
CA VAL A 234 9.46 -10.35 1.42
C VAL A 234 10.01 -10.43 2.84
N ILE A 235 9.19 -10.09 3.82
CA ILE A 235 9.52 -10.23 5.24
C ILE A 235 8.56 -11.23 5.86
N PHE A 236 9.09 -12.24 6.55
CA PHE A 236 8.33 -13.28 7.23
C PHE A 236 8.37 -13.06 8.73
N ARG A 237 7.24 -13.28 9.38
CA ARG A 237 7.19 -13.56 10.81
C ARG A 237 7.21 -15.07 11.02
N ILE A 238 8.15 -15.49 11.84
CA ILE A 238 8.41 -16.89 12.15
C ILE A 238 8.21 -17.05 13.66
N ASP A 239 7.16 -17.77 14.05
CA ASP A 239 6.87 -17.97 15.46
C ASP A 239 7.61 -19.20 15.97
N ARG A 240 8.52 -19.00 16.93
CA ARG A 240 9.25 -20.08 17.61
C ARG A 240 8.95 -20.00 19.10
N ARG A 241 8.03 -20.85 19.56
CA ARG A 241 7.52 -20.85 20.95
C ARG A 241 6.83 -19.52 21.28
N ALA A 242 7.22 -18.85 22.35
CA ALA A 242 6.62 -17.59 22.81
C ALA A 242 7.24 -16.32 22.20
N LYS A 243 8.08 -16.46 21.16
CA LYS A 243 8.85 -15.38 20.56
C LYS A 243 8.64 -15.35 19.05
N SER A 244 8.56 -14.14 18.51
CA SER A 244 8.49 -13.88 17.08
C SER A 244 9.89 -13.55 16.56
N ASN A 245 10.29 -14.18 15.47
CA ASN A 245 11.44 -13.80 14.67
C ASN A 245 10.96 -13.16 13.36
N PHE A 246 11.72 -12.23 12.82
CA PHE A 246 11.41 -11.59 11.55
C PHE A 246 12.58 -11.71 10.60
N GLU A 247 12.34 -12.28 9.42
CA GLU A 247 13.38 -12.48 8.42
C GLU A 247 12.98 -11.86 7.09
N SER A 248 13.81 -10.96 6.58
CA SER A 248 13.60 -10.30 5.29
C SER A 248 14.53 -10.87 4.23
N TRP A 249 13.96 -11.07 3.05
CA TRP A 249 14.63 -11.64 1.88
C TRP A 249 14.38 -10.75 0.67
N VAL A 250 15.37 -10.61 -0.20
CA VAL A 250 15.27 -9.86 -1.45
C VAL A 250 15.64 -10.76 -2.61
N MET A 251 14.79 -10.78 -3.63
CA MET A 251 15.01 -11.51 -4.86
C MET A 251 15.88 -10.69 -5.81
N LYS A 252 17.07 -11.22 -6.12
CA LYS A 252 17.94 -10.71 -7.18
C LYS A 252 18.03 -11.80 -8.26
N GLU A 253 19.16 -12.50 -8.35
CA GLU A 253 19.29 -13.76 -9.10
C GLU A 253 18.67 -14.94 -8.33
N SER A 254 18.75 -14.86 -7.01
CA SER A 254 18.15 -15.79 -6.05
C SER A 254 17.71 -15.01 -4.80
N TRP A 255 17.02 -15.69 -3.89
CA TRP A 255 16.66 -15.10 -2.61
C TRP A 255 17.88 -14.89 -1.71
N ASN A 256 18.07 -13.66 -1.28
CA ASN A 256 19.15 -13.28 -0.37
C ASN A 256 18.54 -12.75 0.93
N LYS A 257 18.96 -13.31 2.07
CA LYS A 257 18.56 -12.79 3.38
C LYS A 257 19.23 -11.42 3.60
N VAL A 258 18.44 -10.41 3.92
CA VAL A 258 18.93 -9.03 4.14
C VAL A 258 18.70 -8.55 5.57
N LEU A 259 17.80 -9.19 6.32
CA LEU A 259 17.52 -8.85 7.71
C LEU A 259 17.11 -10.10 8.48
N ASN A 260 17.55 -10.17 9.74
CA ASN A 260 17.08 -11.14 10.73
C ASN A 260 16.94 -10.41 12.06
N ILE A 261 15.72 -10.37 12.61
CA ILE A 261 15.43 -9.81 13.92
C ILE A 261 14.92 -10.95 14.80
N GLU A 262 15.67 -11.27 15.85
CA GLU A 262 15.41 -12.46 16.65
C GLU A 262 14.71 -12.14 17.97
N SER A 263 13.82 -13.05 18.39
CA SER A 263 13.47 -13.19 19.80
C SER A 263 12.77 -11.96 20.43
N ILE A 264 11.80 -11.37 19.73
CA ILE A 264 11.15 -10.14 20.21
C ILE A 264 9.78 -10.48 20.82
N TYR A 265 9.52 -9.90 22.00
CA TYR A 265 8.21 -9.93 22.63
C TYR A 265 7.39 -8.73 22.20
N GLY A 266 6.08 -8.93 22.02
CA GLY A 266 5.17 -7.80 21.78
C GLY A 266 5.13 -7.30 20.34
N VAL A 267 5.89 -7.85 19.40
CA VAL A 267 5.86 -7.46 17.98
C VAL A 267 5.03 -8.45 17.17
N ASP A 268 4.08 -7.93 16.39
CA ASP A 268 3.06 -8.71 15.72
C ASP A 268 3.24 -8.78 14.20
N TYR A 269 3.28 -7.65 13.48
CA TYR A 269 3.24 -7.68 12.02
C TYR A 269 4.15 -6.63 11.39
N PRO A 270 5.01 -6.99 10.40
CA PRO A 270 5.80 -6.03 9.66
C PRO A 270 4.92 -5.25 8.67
N MET A 271 4.94 -3.93 8.77
CA MET A 271 4.02 -3.08 8.02
C MET A 271 4.68 -2.34 6.86
N GLY A 272 6.01 -2.29 6.81
CA GLY A 272 6.76 -1.76 5.68
C GLY A 272 7.98 -0.94 6.07
N PHE A 273 8.76 -0.56 5.06
CA PHE A 273 10.02 0.18 5.25
C PHE A 273 9.82 1.68 5.46
N TRP A 274 10.70 2.21 6.29
CA TRP A 274 10.93 3.62 6.57
C TRP A 274 12.27 4.07 5.96
N LYS A 275 12.59 5.35 6.16
CA LYS A 275 13.87 5.94 5.75
C LYS A 275 15.05 5.18 6.39
N ASN A 276 16.19 5.18 5.71
CA ASN A 276 17.45 4.58 6.17
C ASN A 276 17.34 3.09 6.51
N GLY A 277 16.37 2.37 5.91
CA GLY A 277 16.17 0.94 6.16
C GLY A 277 15.38 0.63 7.43
N GLY A 278 14.89 1.64 8.16
CA GLY A 278 13.98 1.44 9.29
C GLY A 278 12.73 0.66 8.87
N LEU A 279 12.04 0.04 9.82
CA LEU A 279 10.87 -0.81 9.54
C LEU A 279 9.75 -0.52 10.54
N PHE A 280 8.52 -0.35 10.06
CA PHE A 280 7.37 -0.30 10.94
C PHE A 280 6.85 -1.68 11.25
N PHE A 281 6.43 -1.85 12.51
CA PHE A 281 5.72 -3.02 12.98
C PHE A 281 4.48 -2.62 13.76
N SER A 282 3.43 -3.44 13.70
CA SER A 282 2.39 -3.41 14.72
C SER A 282 2.85 -4.23 15.92
N GLY A 283 2.55 -3.73 17.13
CA GLY A 283 2.70 -4.48 18.37
C GLY A 283 1.45 -5.29 18.71
N LEU A 284 1.57 -6.21 19.67
CA LEU A 284 0.47 -7.06 20.15
C LEU A 284 -0.64 -6.25 20.85
N ASN A 285 -0.35 -5.07 21.38
CA ASN A 285 -1.35 -4.17 21.95
C ASN A 285 -1.81 -3.12 20.94
N ASN A 286 -1.57 -3.37 19.65
CA ASN A 286 -1.86 -2.49 18.55
C ASN A 286 -1.09 -1.19 18.63
N GLU A 287 0.12 -1.17 19.18
CA GLU A 287 1.02 -0.02 19.10
C GLU A 287 1.77 0.02 17.76
N LEU A 288 2.11 1.22 17.29
CA LEU A 288 3.02 1.42 16.18
C LEU A 288 4.46 1.43 16.69
N LEU A 289 5.28 0.53 16.17
CA LEU A 289 6.70 0.40 16.50
C LEU A 289 7.55 0.74 15.28
N LEU A 290 8.67 1.42 15.49
CA LEU A 290 9.72 1.62 14.50
C LEU A 290 10.97 0.86 14.92
N PHE A 291 11.47 0.00 14.04
CA PHE A 291 12.75 -0.67 14.18
C PHE A 291 13.82 0.08 13.39
N ASP A 292 14.93 0.43 14.03
CA ASP A 292 16.13 0.93 13.35
C ASP A 292 17.16 -0.21 13.18
N PRO A 293 17.47 -0.65 11.96
CA PRO A 293 18.44 -1.72 11.74
C PRO A 293 19.88 -1.36 12.14
N ASN A 294 20.22 -0.08 12.25
CA ASN A 294 21.56 0.35 12.66
C ASN A 294 21.77 0.26 14.17
N VAL A 295 20.69 0.47 14.93
CA VAL A 295 20.69 0.42 16.40
C VAL A 295 20.28 -0.98 16.90
N GLY A 296 19.39 -1.66 16.17
CA GLY A 296 18.84 -2.96 16.55
C GLY A 296 17.73 -2.88 17.59
N GLU A 297 17.12 -1.70 17.78
CA GLU A 297 16.11 -1.44 18.81
C GLU A 297 14.77 -1.00 18.21
N PHE A 298 13.70 -1.18 19.01
CA PHE A 298 12.35 -0.74 18.69
C PHE A 298 12.01 0.52 19.49
N GLU A 299 11.48 1.52 18.80
CA GLU A 299 10.90 2.72 19.38
C GLU A 299 9.38 2.69 19.22
N GLY A 300 8.64 2.90 20.31
CA GLY A 300 7.18 3.07 20.29
C GLY A 300 6.80 4.48 19.88
N LEU A 301 5.84 4.63 18.97
CA LEU A 301 5.49 5.92 18.37
C LEU A 301 4.22 6.57 18.92
N ASP A 302 3.79 6.20 20.14
CA ASP A 302 2.58 6.71 20.81
C ASP A 302 1.34 6.78 19.89
N GLN A 303 1.19 5.78 19.03
CA GLN A 303 0.07 5.64 18.10
C GLN A 303 -0.46 4.22 18.13
N THR A 304 -1.79 4.09 18.05
CA THR A 304 -2.46 2.81 17.88
C THR A 304 -2.64 2.46 16.41
N CYS A 305 -2.24 1.25 16.03
CA CYS A 305 -2.17 0.72 14.67
C CYS A 305 -2.47 -0.79 14.68
N MET A 306 -3.48 -1.23 13.91
CA MET A 306 -3.67 -2.67 13.57
C MET A 306 -3.25 -3.01 12.14
N GLY A 307 -2.71 -2.05 11.38
CA GLY A 307 -2.16 -2.27 10.05
C GLY A 307 -1.68 -0.97 9.41
N ALA A 308 -0.69 -1.05 8.52
CA ALA A 308 -0.27 0.11 7.73
C ALA A 308 -0.30 -0.22 6.24
N HIS A 309 -0.58 0.80 5.43
CA HIS A 309 -0.48 0.75 3.98
C HIS A 309 0.51 1.85 3.53
N LYS A 310 1.41 1.50 2.62
CA LYS A 310 2.40 2.44 2.06
C LYS A 310 1.69 3.45 1.14
N PHE A 311 2.08 4.74 1.16
CA PHE A 311 1.46 5.79 0.34
C PHE A 311 2.45 6.89 -0.06
#